data_AF-A0A431KMJ7-F1
#
_entry.id   AF-A0A431KMJ7-F1
#
_cell.length_a   1.000
_cell.length_b   1.000
_cell.length_c   1.000
_cell.angle_alpha   90.00
_cell.angle_beta   90.00
_cell.angle_gamma   90.00
#
_symmetry.space_group_name_H-M   'P 1'
#
loop_
_entity.id
_entity.type
_entity.pdbx_description
1 polymer ?
#
loop_
_entity_poly.entity_id
_entity_poly.type
_entity_poly.pdbx_seq_one_letter_code
_entity_poly.pdbx_strand_id
1 'polypeptide(L)'
;MGVASSLYSAVYRARTCLSVISMLLRLFEQELRTTFTGATSVFDQFAEPEEFTFAKTIVPVKLAQHEGEKLVSRSQAKRLTMRFERFQTVVLDFSEVAEIGQAFADEVFRVFQIAHPQTLLMPLHMTPAVSAMVARARAHNKDRGSSAA
;
A
#
# COMPACT_ATOMS: atom_id res chain seq x y z
N MET A 1 5.44 -27.62 44.67
CA MET A 1 6.14 -28.20 43.50
C MET A 1 5.03 -28.70 42.57
N GLY A 2 4.60 -28.03 41.50
CA GLY A 2 5.40 -27.52 40.37
C GLY A 2 6.02 -28.72 39.65
N VAL A 3 5.83 -29.04 38.37
CA VAL A 3 5.48 -28.27 37.17
C VAL A 3 5.23 -29.26 36.00
N ALA A 4 4.49 -28.81 34.96
CA ALA A 4 4.42 -29.36 33.58
C ALA A 4 3.76 -30.75 33.40
N SER A 5 2.79 -31.00 32.52
CA SER A 5 2.55 -30.44 31.19
C SER A 5 1.06 -30.49 30.84
N SER A 6 0.38 -29.38 31.10
CA SER A 6 -0.79 -28.93 30.35
C SER A 6 -0.30 -28.21 29.08
N LEU A 7 0.33 -28.96 28.16
CA LEU A 7 0.94 -28.45 26.92
C LEU A 7 0.59 -29.31 25.70
N TYR A 8 -0.58 -29.94 25.73
CA TYR A 8 -1.25 -30.43 24.52
C TYR A 8 -2.31 -29.44 24.04
N SER A 9 -2.06 -28.16 24.28
CA SER A 9 -2.79 -27.01 23.74
C SER A 9 -1.83 -26.24 22.83
N ALA A 10 -2.34 -25.79 21.69
CA ALA A 10 -1.82 -24.69 20.86
C ALA A 10 -0.87 -24.94 19.67
N VAL A 11 -0.66 -26.15 19.12
CA VAL A 11 0.29 -26.28 17.99
C VAL A 11 -0.22 -26.96 16.70
N TYR A 12 -1.33 -27.71 16.68
CA TYR A 12 -1.69 -28.46 15.45
C TYR A 12 -3.17 -28.42 15.06
N ARG A 13 -3.67 -27.24 14.65
CA ARG A 13 -4.85 -27.17 13.76
C ARG A 13 -5.02 -25.83 13.02
N ALA A 14 -4.18 -25.60 12.00
CA ALA A 14 -4.47 -24.87 10.76
C ALA A 14 -3.12 -24.67 10.01
N ARG A 15 -2.75 -25.63 9.17
CA ARG A 15 -2.79 -25.46 7.71
C ARG A 15 -1.91 -24.32 7.18
N THR A 16 -0.64 -24.68 6.96
CA THR A 16 0.12 -24.44 5.72
C THR A 16 -0.23 -23.17 4.94
N CYS A 17 0.54 -22.09 5.13
CA CYS A 17 1.10 -21.21 4.07
C CYS A 17 1.85 -20.01 4.69
N LEU A 18 2.75 -20.22 5.67
CA LEU A 18 3.42 -19.10 6.34
C LEU A 18 4.96 -19.18 6.41
N SER A 19 5.59 -20.16 5.77
CA SER A 19 7.06 -20.33 5.89
C SER A 19 7.88 -19.82 4.69
N VAL A 20 7.28 -19.52 3.54
CA VAL A 20 8.05 -19.18 2.32
C VAL A 20 8.12 -17.68 2.03
N ILE A 21 7.23 -16.87 2.61
CA ILE A 21 7.15 -15.43 2.34
C ILE A 21 8.15 -14.61 3.18
N SER A 22 8.71 -15.19 4.25
CA SER A 22 9.72 -14.52 5.09
C SER A 22 11.16 -14.59 4.52
N MET A 23 11.44 -15.57 3.65
CA MET A 23 12.78 -15.77 3.07
C MET A 23 13.02 -14.94 1.81
N LEU A 24 11.99 -14.69 0.99
CA LEU A 24 12.12 -13.97 -0.28
C LEU A 24 12.33 -12.45 -0.09
N LEU A 25 11.97 -11.90 1.07
CA LEU A 25 12.22 -10.49 1.41
C LEU A 25 13.66 -10.22 1.88
N ARG A 26 14.46 -11.25 2.18
CA ARG A 26 15.90 -11.10 2.51
C ARG A 26 16.82 -11.28 1.31
N LEU A 27 16.34 -11.92 0.24
CA LEU A 27 17.14 -12.15 -0.97
C LEU A 27 17.01 -11.02 -2.00
N PHE A 28 15.96 -10.20 -1.93
CA PHE A 28 15.77 -9.05 -2.84
C PHE A 28 16.56 -7.79 -2.43
N GLU A 29 17.17 -7.77 -1.23
CA GLU A 29 17.94 -6.61 -0.74
C GLU A 29 19.39 -6.56 -1.26
N GLN A 30 19.91 -7.64 -1.85
CA GLN A 30 21.29 -7.70 -2.34
C GLN A 30 21.48 -7.26 -3.80
N GLU A 31 20.45 -7.30 -4.65
CA GLU A 31 20.60 -7.01 -6.09
C GLU A 31 20.45 -5.52 -6.48
N LEU A 32 20.01 -4.65 -5.57
CA LEU A 32 19.90 -3.20 -5.84
C LEU A 32 21.18 -2.40 -5.56
N ARG A 33 22.31 -3.03 -5.21
CA ARG A 33 23.53 -2.31 -4.78
C ARG A 33 24.54 -1.98 -5.88
N THR A 34 24.26 -2.27 -7.14
CA THR A 34 25.24 -2.03 -8.22
C THR A 34 24.60 -1.44 -9.47
N THR A 35 24.23 -0.15 -9.40
CA THR A 35 24.26 0.86 -10.50
C THR A 35 23.71 2.23 -10.06
N PHE A 36 23.94 2.63 -8.81
CA PHE A 36 23.65 4.01 -8.36
C PHE A 36 24.94 4.76 -8.04
N THR A 37 25.83 4.86 -9.04
CA THR A 37 26.98 5.76 -9.01
C THR A 37 26.55 7.08 -9.65
N GLY A 38 25.88 7.94 -8.88
CA GLY A 38 25.39 9.21 -9.45
C GLY A 38 24.60 10.18 -8.58
N ALA A 39 24.35 9.95 -7.29
CA ALA A 39 23.72 11.00 -6.45
C ALA A 39 24.14 10.97 -4.97
N THR A 40 25.39 10.61 -4.68
CA THR A 40 25.95 10.68 -3.31
C THR A 40 26.35 12.12 -2.91
N SER A 41 26.29 13.11 -3.79
CA SER A 41 26.78 14.47 -3.48
C SER A 41 25.72 15.48 -3.02
N VAL A 42 24.43 15.13 -2.95
CA VAL A 42 23.36 16.10 -2.61
C VAL A 42 22.67 15.81 -1.27
N PHE A 43 22.87 14.63 -0.69
CA PHE A 43 22.18 14.22 0.53
C PHE A 43 22.90 14.58 1.84
N ASP A 44 24.21 14.84 1.80
CA ASP A 44 25.01 15.08 3.02
C ASP A 44 25.05 16.54 3.51
N GLN A 45 24.56 17.51 2.72
CA GLN A 45 24.60 18.94 3.11
C GLN A 45 23.27 19.49 3.66
N PHE A 46 22.22 18.66 3.72
CA PHE A 46 20.89 19.10 4.16
C PHE A 46 20.26 18.22 5.25
N ALA A 47 21.01 17.24 5.78
CA ALA A 47 20.54 16.40 6.87
C ALA A 47 20.98 16.99 8.22
N GLU A 48 20.26 18.01 8.70
CA GLU A 48 20.22 18.26 10.13
C GLU A 48 19.25 17.27 10.80
N PRO A 49 19.57 16.79 12.01
CA PRO A 49 18.93 15.62 12.61
C PRO A 49 17.79 16.05 13.52
N GLU A 50 16.55 16.16 13.01
CA GLU A 50 15.29 16.06 13.77
C GLU A 50 14.13 16.42 12.82
N GLU A 51 13.16 15.51 12.63
CA GLU A 51 11.98 15.66 11.74
C GLU A 51 12.19 15.59 10.22
N PHE A 52 12.72 14.46 9.71
CA PHE A 52 12.27 13.94 8.41
C PHE A 52 10.84 13.40 8.53
N THR A 53 9.85 14.26 8.79
CA THR A 53 8.44 13.91 8.61
C THR A 53 8.22 13.75 7.10
N PHE A 54 8.13 12.49 6.65
CA PHE A 54 7.82 12.16 5.26
C PHE A 54 6.40 12.66 4.91
N ALA A 55 6.27 13.94 4.60
CA ALA A 55 4.98 14.58 4.37
C ALA A 55 4.29 14.07 3.09
N LYS A 56 5.08 13.64 2.10
CA LYS A 56 4.58 13.22 0.80
C LYS A 56 5.34 12.02 0.25
N THR A 57 4.62 11.10 -0.38
CA THR A 57 5.21 9.98 -1.13
C THR A 57 4.55 9.82 -2.49
N ILE A 58 5.28 9.23 -3.45
CA ILE A 58 4.77 8.85 -4.76
C ILE A 58 4.86 7.33 -4.89
N VAL A 59 3.74 6.69 -5.17
CA VAL A 59 3.60 5.24 -5.21
C VAL A 59 3.17 4.84 -6.62
N PRO A 60 4.09 4.23 -7.40
CA PRO A 60 3.73 3.64 -8.69
C PRO A 60 2.78 2.46 -8.49
N VAL A 61 1.54 2.60 -8.94
CA VAL A 61 0.47 1.63 -8.71
C VAL A 61 0.74 0.33 -9.46
N LYS A 62 1.49 0.37 -10.56
CA LYS A 62 1.92 -0.83 -11.30
C LYS A 62 2.70 -1.83 -10.44
N LEU A 63 3.35 -1.40 -9.35
CA LEU A 63 4.05 -2.30 -8.43
C LEU A 63 3.09 -3.20 -7.62
N ALA A 64 1.80 -2.87 -7.59
CA ALA A 64 0.78 -3.75 -7.01
C ALA A 64 0.32 -4.85 -7.99
N GLN A 65 0.70 -4.77 -9.27
CA GLN A 65 0.51 -5.86 -10.23
C GLN A 65 1.55 -6.94 -9.93
N HIS A 66 1.08 -8.18 -9.76
CA HIS A 66 1.96 -9.34 -9.65
C HIS A 66 1.88 -10.10 -10.98
N GLU A 67 3.02 -10.42 -11.60
CA GLU A 67 3.10 -11.33 -12.77
C GLU A 67 2.15 -10.99 -13.95
N GLY A 68 1.85 -9.72 -14.18
CA GLY A 68 0.94 -9.28 -15.25
C GLY A 68 -0.55 -9.34 -14.90
N GLU A 69 -0.89 -9.62 -13.65
CA GLU A 69 -2.27 -9.58 -13.17
C GLU A 69 -2.87 -8.17 -13.20
N LYS A 70 -4.15 -8.11 -13.58
CA LYS A 70 -4.96 -6.89 -13.48
C LYS A 70 -5.19 -6.51 -12.01
N LEU A 71 -5.24 -5.21 -11.73
CA LEU A 71 -5.49 -4.65 -10.40
C LEU A 71 -6.98 -4.72 -10.04
N VAL A 72 -7.49 -5.92 -9.78
CA VAL A 72 -8.94 -6.14 -9.61
C VAL A 72 -9.32 -6.33 -8.15
N SER A 73 -8.47 -6.98 -7.36
CA SER A 73 -8.86 -7.52 -6.05
C SER A 73 -8.66 -6.54 -4.88
N ARG A 74 -9.43 -6.74 -3.81
CA ARG A 74 -9.24 -6.00 -2.53
C ARG A 74 -7.92 -6.35 -1.85
N SER A 75 -7.44 -7.59 -1.96
CA SER A 75 -6.19 -7.99 -1.31
C SER A 75 -4.99 -7.26 -1.91
N GLN A 76 -4.97 -7.04 -3.23
CA GLN A 76 -3.99 -6.18 -3.89
C GLN A 76 -4.05 -4.74 -3.35
N ALA A 77 -5.24 -4.16 -3.26
CA ALA A 77 -5.42 -2.81 -2.70
C ALA A 77 -4.94 -2.71 -1.24
N LYS A 78 -5.31 -3.67 -0.38
CA LYS A 78 -4.85 -3.70 1.01
C LYS A 78 -3.34 -3.76 1.12
N ARG A 79 -2.68 -4.57 0.28
CA ARG A 79 -1.20 -4.63 0.25
C ARG A 79 -0.59 -3.30 -0.16
N LEU A 80 -1.18 -2.63 -1.15
CA LEU A 80 -0.73 -1.32 -1.61
C LEU A 80 -0.83 -0.27 -0.49
N THR A 81 -1.92 -0.26 0.28
CA THR A 81 -2.18 0.78 1.28
C THR A 81 -1.50 0.57 2.63
N MET A 82 -0.88 -0.59 2.92
CA MET A 82 -0.33 -0.93 4.25
C MET A 82 0.65 0.09 4.84
N ARG A 83 1.31 0.90 4.00
CA ARG A 83 2.31 1.89 4.44
C ARG A 83 1.84 3.33 4.34
N PHE A 84 0.62 3.57 3.86
CA PHE A 84 0.14 4.93 3.54
C PHE A 84 -0.07 5.79 4.78
N GLU A 85 -0.42 5.16 5.91
CA GLU A 85 -0.71 5.84 7.18
C GLU A 85 0.48 6.64 7.73
N ARG A 86 1.71 6.34 7.27
CA ARG A 86 2.93 7.06 7.66
C ARG A 86 3.11 8.39 6.92
N PHE A 87 2.28 8.67 5.93
CA PHE A 87 2.39 9.83 5.05
C PHE A 87 1.14 10.70 5.14
N GLN A 88 1.33 12.02 5.13
CA GLN A 88 0.21 12.98 5.07
C GLN A 88 -0.41 13.00 3.67
N THR A 89 0.41 12.92 2.63
CA THR A 89 -0.01 12.88 1.23
C THR A 89 0.58 11.68 0.50
N VAL A 90 -0.27 10.90 -0.14
CA VAL A 90 0.11 9.77 -0.99
C VAL A 90 -0.33 10.05 -2.42
N VAL A 91 0.63 10.18 -3.31
CA VAL A 91 0.40 10.28 -4.74
C VAL A 91 0.38 8.87 -5.32
N LEU A 92 -0.73 8.49 -5.96
CA LEU A 92 -0.88 7.22 -6.64
C LEU A 92 -0.64 7.44 -8.13
N ASP A 93 0.48 6.96 -8.64
CA ASP A 93 0.83 7.09 -10.06
C ASP A 93 0.31 5.86 -10.84
N PHE A 94 -0.68 6.10 -11.71
CA PHE A 94 -1.30 5.08 -12.56
C PHE A 94 -0.64 4.94 -13.92
N SER A 95 0.58 5.47 -14.11
CA SER A 95 1.38 5.21 -15.30
C SER A 95 1.50 3.69 -15.54
N GLU A 96 1.28 3.28 -16.79
CA GLU A 96 1.27 1.87 -17.24
C GLU A 96 0.14 1.02 -16.65
N VAL A 97 -0.87 1.62 -16.00
CA VAL A 97 -2.07 0.92 -15.53
C VAL A 97 -3.22 1.19 -16.49
N ALA A 98 -3.56 0.20 -17.31
CA ALA A 98 -4.66 0.33 -18.27
C ALA A 98 -6.03 0.47 -17.58
N GLU A 99 -6.28 -0.37 -16.57
CA GLU A 99 -7.54 -0.43 -15.83
C GLU A 99 -7.36 -0.94 -14.39
N ILE A 100 -8.33 -0.63 -13.54
CA ILE A 100 -8.47 -1.17 -12.19
C ILE A 100 -9.88 -1.73 -12.00
N GLY A 101 -10.02 -2.74 -11.17
CA GLY A 101 -11.33 -3.31 -10.83
C GLY A 101 -12.05 -2.50 -9.75
N GLN A 102 -13.37 -2.66 -9.70
CA GLN A 102 -14.23 -1.99 -8.73
C GLN A 102 -13.82 -2.29 -7.28
N ALA A 103 -13.50 -3.54 -6.96
CA ALA A 103 -13.10 -3.95 -5.63
C ALA A 103 -11.78 -3.26 -5.19
N PHE A 104 -10.81 -3.13 -6.10
CA PHE A 104 -9.58 -2.39 -5.84
C PHE A 104 -9.84 -0.91 -5.58
N ALA A 105 -10.60 -0.24 -6.48
CA ALA A 105 -10.90 1.18 -6.36
C ALA A 105 -11.68 1.51 -5.08
N ASP A 106 -12.67 0.66 -4.75
CA ASP A 106 -13.48 0.75 -3.54
C ASP A 106 -12.62 0.64 -2.27
N GLU A 107 -11.68 -0.29 -2.23
CA GLU A 107 -10.80 -0.46 -1.08
C GLU A 107 -9.87 0.75 -0.89
N VAL A 108 -9.23 1.24 -1.97
CA VAL A 108 -8.26 2.35 -1.89
C VAL A 108 -8.94 3.70 -1.64
N PHE A 109 -9.98 4.04 -2.40
CA PHE A 109 -10.52 5.40 -2.39
C PHE A 109 -11.74 5.58 -1.49
N ARG A 110 -12.36 4.49 -1.03
CA ARG A 110 -13.49 4.51 -0.11
C ARG A 110 -13.11 3.98 1.26
N VAL A 111 -12.73 2.70 1.34
CA VAL A 111 -12.49 2.04 2.63
C VAL A 111 -11.29 2.65 3.35
N PHE A 112 -10.14 2.73 2.69
CA PHE A 112 -8.93 3.32 3.28
C PHE A 112 -9.14 4.81 3.63
N GLN A 113 -9.76 5.60 2.75
CA GLN A 113 -9.98 7.03 3.00
C GLN A 113 -10.92 7.28 4.20
N ILE A 114 -11.94 6.43 4.41
CA ILE A 114 -12.80 6.50 5.60
C ILE A 114 -12.00 6.16 6.87
N ALA A 115 -11.12 5.17 6.79
CA ALA A 115 -10.31 4.74 7.94
C ALA A 115 -9.18 5.74 8.27
N HIS A 116 -8.67 6.47 7.28
CA HIS A 116 -7.56 7.42 7.41
C HIS A 116 -7.90 8.78 6.77
N PRO A 117 -8.85 9.54 7.34
CA PRO A 117 -9.30 10.83 6.77
C PRO A 117 -8.20 11.90 6.67
N GLN A 118 -7.15 11.79 7.49
CA GLN A 118 -5.99 12.67 7.51
C GLN A 118 -4.99 12.43 6.37
N THR A 119 -5.03 11.26 5.74
CA THR A 119 -4.14 10.93 4.61
C THR A 119 -4.80 11.37 3.31
N LEU A 120 -4.16 12.28 2.58
CA LEU A 120 -4.63 12.77 1.29
C LEU A 120 -4.19 11.83 0.16
N LEU A 121 -5.15 11.23 -0.54
CA LEU A 121 -4.89 10.41 -1.74
C LEU A 121 -5.02 11.23 -3.03
N MET A 122 -3.91 11.35 -3.77
CA MET A 122 -3.83 12.07 -5.04
C MET A 122 -3.55 11.13 -6.22
N PRO A 123 -4.56 10.73 -7.01
CA PRO A 123 -4.32 9.91 -8.20
C PRO A 123 -3.75 10.76 -9.35
N LEU A 124 -2.69 10.28 -10.01
CA LEU A 124 -2.06 10.88 -11.20
C LEU A 124 -1.97 9.88 -12.36
N HIS A 125 -1.82 10.41 -13.58
CA HIS A 125 -1.65 9.64 -14.82
C HIS A 125 -2.71 8.55 -15.04
N MET A 126 -3.97 8.83 -14.65
CA MET A 126 -5.07 7.90 -14.83
C MET A 126 -5.49 7.80 -16.30
N THR A 127 -5.76 6.58 -16.76
CA THR A 127 -6.52 6.37 -18.00
C THR A 127 -8.01 6.71 -17.78
N PRO A 128 -8.81 6.89 -18.85
CA PRO A 128 -10.25 7.11 -18.72
C PRO A 128 -10.96 5.99 -17.93
N ALA A 129 -10.55 4.74 -18.11
CA ALA A 129 -11.10 3.58 -17.38
C ALA A 129 -10.79 3.66 -15.88
N VAL A 130 -9.54 3.98 -15.52
CA VAL A 130 -9.14 4.18 -14.13
C VAL A 130 -9.90 5.35 -13.50
N SER A 131 -9.94 6.50 -14.17
CA SER A 131 -10.65 7.69 -13.69
C SER A 131 -12.13 7.42 -13.41
N ALA A 132 -12.81 6.67 -14.28
CA ALA A 132 -14.20 6.28 -14.07
C ALA A 132 -14.39 5.42 -12.82
N MET A 133 -13.49 4.49 -12.55
CA MET A 133 -13.55 3.64 -11.34
C MET A 133 -13.27 4.43 -10.06
N VAL A 134 -12.28 5.34 -10.09
CA VAL A 134 -11.99 6.22 -8.95
C VAL A 134 -13.19 7.14 -8.65
N ALA A 135 -13.80 7.73 -9.67
CA ALA A 135 -14.99 8.57 -9.50
C ALA A 135 -16.15 7.80 -8.88
N ARG A 136 -16.42 6.57 -9.36
CA ARG A 136 -17.46 5.69 -8.80
C ARG A 136 -17.21 5.39 -7.31
N ALA A 137 -15.98 5.02 -6.95
CA ALA A 137 -15.62 4.71 -5.56
C ALA A 137 -15.82 5.93 -4.64
N ARG A 138 -15.48 7.13 -5.12
CA ARG A 138 -15.64 8.39 -4.35
C ARG A 138 -17.08 8.87 -4.24
N ALA A 139 -17.91 8.68 -5.26
CA ALA A 139 -19.31 9.11 -5.24
C ALA A 139 -20.08 8.50 -4.05
N HIS A 140 -19.83 7.22 -3.75
CA HIS A 140 -20.44 6.53 -2.61
C HIS A 140 -20.08 7.12 -1.23
N ASN A 141 -19.03 7.94 -1.11
CA ASN A 141 -18.71 8.65 0.13
C ASN A 141 -19.60 9.88 0.34
N LYS A 142 -19.98 10.57 -0.74
CA LYS A 142 -20.72 11.84 -0.66
C LYS A 142 -22.14 11.65 -0.11
N ASP A 143 -22.77 10.53 -0.46
CA ASP A 143 -24.14 10.22 -0.05
C ASP A 143 -24.27 9.92 1.46
N ARG A 144 -23.18 9.53 2.13
CA ARG A 144 -23.19 9.23 3.58
C ARG A 144 -22.77 10.41 4.45
N GLY A 145 -22.04 11.37 3.91
CA GLY A 145 -21.64 12.59 4.62
C GLY A 145 -22.75 13.65 4.70
N SER A 146 -23.73 13.62 3.80
CA SER A 146 -24.84 14.59 3.75
C SER A 146 -26.08 14.23 4.60
N SER A 147 -26.05 13.14 5.38
CA SER A 147 -27.14 12.77 6.30
C SER A 147 -26.84 13.13 7.77
N ALA A 148 -25.74 13.82 8.04
CA ALA A 148 -25.29 14.17 9.40
C ALA A 148 -25.23 15.69 9.64
N ALA A 149 -26.01 16.48 8.89
CA ALA A 149 -26.14 17.93 9.04
C ALA A 149 -27.60 18.32 9.24
#